data_AF-A0A1X1GBU9-F1
#
_entry.id   AF-A0A1X1GBU9-F1
#
_cell.length_a   1.000
_cell.length_b   1.000
_cell.length_c   1.000
_cell.angle_alpha   90.00
_cell.angle_beta   90.00
_cell.angle_gamma   90.00
#
_symmetry.space_group_name_H-M   'P 1'
#
loop_
_entity.id
_entity.type
_entity.pdbx_description
1 polymer ?
#
loop_
_entity_poly.entity_id
_entity_poly.type
_entity_poly.pdbx_seq_one_letter_code
_entity_poly.pdbx_strand_id
1 'polypeptide(L)'
;MYKHLFFPYSKTLDWLTPYILVLASDTIAFNVFVLTFVSVVIFYFLNPMIAFIAIFFGAGYVVGFWLLKWFVLERLEVKNGL
;
A
#
# COMPACT_ATOMS: atom_id res chain seq x y z
N MET A 1 18.69 -22.59 -3.79
CA MET A 1 19.53 -21.44 -4.20
C MET A 1 18.67 -20.39 -4.91
N TYR A 2 17.74 -19.74 -4.18
CA TYR A 2 16.93 -18.57 -4.62
C TYR A 2 16.32 -17.84 -3.40
N LYS A 3 17.10 -17.62 -2.33
CA LYS A 3 16.55 -17.07 -1.06
C LYS A 3 17.13 -15.73 -0.62
N HIS A 4 17.86 -15.04 -1.50
CA HIS A 4 18.60 -13.82 -1.14
C HIS A 4 18.28 -12.59 -2.02
N LEU A 5 17.14 -12.56 -2.71
CA LEU A 5 16.78 -11.39 -3.54
C LEU A 5 16.01 -10.27 -2.81
N PHE A 6 15.55 -10.47 -1.57
CA PHE A 6 14.80 -9.45 -0.85
C PHE A 6 15.58 -8.95 0.37
N PHE A 7 16.56 -8.09 0.09
CA PHE A 7 17.14 -7.06 0.98
C PHE A 7 17.08 -7.39 2.49
N PRO A 8 17.94 -8.28 3.02
CA PRO A 8 17.90 -8.64 4.45
C PRO A 8 18.17 -7.45 5.38
N TYR A 9 18.80 -6.37 4.91
CA TYR A 9 19.40 -5.37 5.82
C TYR A 9 19.53 -3.96 5.22
N SER A 10 18.46 -3.39 4.66
CA SER A 10 18.49 -1.98 4.26
C SER A 10 18.03 -1.08 5.40
N LYS A 11 18.94 -0.26 5.92
CA LYS A 11 18.70 0.72 7.00
C LYS A 11 17.53 1.68 6.68
N THR A 12 17.32 1.95 5.40
CA THR A 12 16.20 2.75 4.86
C THR A 12 14.85 2.06 5.01
N LEU A 13 14.80 0.73 4.92
CA LEU A 13 13.57 -0.06 5.01
C LEU A 13 13.17 -0.30 6.47
N ASP A 14 14.14 -0.48 7.36
CA ASP A 14 13.90 -0.52 8.82
C ASP A 14 13.38 0.84 9.32
N TRP A 15 13.86 1.95 8.75
CA TRP A 15 13.30 3.29 8.98
C TRP A 15 11.90 3.47 8.38
N LEU A 16 11.60 2.87 7.21
CA LEU A 16 10.27 2.93 6.60
C LEU A 16 9.25 2.02 7.30
N THR A 17 9.69 1.00 8.03
CA THR A 17 8.80 0.02 8.69
C THR A 17 7.74 0.67 9.58
N PRO A 18 8.06 1.58 10.53
CA PRO A 18 7.04 2.26 11.32
C PRO A 18 6.13 3.16 10.46
N TYR A 19 6.65 3.79 9.40
CA TYR A 19 5.83 4.57 8.48
C TYR A 19 4.85 3.71 7.70
N ILE A 20 5.28 2.55 7.19
CA ILE A 20 4.40 1.61 6.50
C ILE A 20 3.39 1.04 7.48
N LEU A 21 3.77 0.74 8.73
CA LEU A 21 2.83 0.23 9.74
C LEU A 21 1.74 1.26 10.09
N VAL A 22 2.13 2.53 10.21
CA VAL A 22 1.21 3.65 10.45
C VAL A 22 0.33 3.90 9.23
N LEU A 23 0.90 3.90 8.03
CA LEU A 23 0.16 4.06 6.78
C LEU A 23 -0.81 2.87 6.62
N ALA A 24 -0.36 1.65 6.92
CA ALA A 24 -1.12 0.40 6.92
C ALA A 24 -2.15 0.29 8.05
N SER A 25 -2.24 1.30 8.91
CA SER A 25 -3.34 1.43 9.85
C SER A 25 -4.64 1.45 9.06
N ASP A 26 -5.56 0.58 9.45
CA ASP A 26 -6.83 0.38 8.74
C ASP A 26 -7.61 1.69 8.60
N THR A 27 -7.44 2.65 9.52
CA THR A 27 -8.02 4.00 9.47
C THR A 27 -7.48 4.85 8.32
N ILE A 28 -6.17 4.82 8.07
CA ILE A 28 -5.55 5.63 6.99
C ILE A 28 -5.84 4.99 5.64
N ALA A 29 -5.74 3.66 5.55
CA ALA A 29 -6.13 2.91 4.36
C ALA A 29 -7.60 3.17 3.98
N PHE A 30 -8.50 3.18 4.97
CA PHE A 30 -9.90 3.51 4.77
C PHE A 30 -10.10 4.96 4.30
N ASN A 31 -9.42 5.94 4.89
CA ASN A 31 -9.52 7.33 4.44
C ASN A 31 -9.01 7.53 3.01
N VAL A 32 -7.91 6.89 2.62
CA VAL A 32 -7.39 6.97 1.25
C VAL A 32 -8.36 6.28 0.28
N PHE A 33 -8.96 5.16 0.66
CA PHE A 33 -10.00 4.50 -0.13
C PHE A 33 -11.22 5.41 -0.33
N VAL A 34 -11.73 6.00 0.75
CA VAL A 34 -12.87 6.95 0.70
C VAL A 34 -12.54 8.16 -0.16
N LEU A 35 -11.35 8.75 -0.01
CA LEU A 35 -10.91 9.88 -0.81
C LEU A 35 -10.86 9.52 -2.30
N THR A 36 -10.32 8.35 -2.63
CA THR A 36 -10.23 7.86 -4.01
C THR A 36 -11.62 7.62 -4.59
N PHE A 37 -12.54 7.05 -3.80
CA PHE A 37 -13.92 6.83 -4.22
C PHE A 37 -14.67 8.15 -4.46
N VAL A 38 -14.55 9.12 -3.54
CA VAL A 38 -15.13 10.45 -3.69
C VAL A 38 -14.55 11.16 -4.91
N SER A 39 -13.24 11.06 -5.15
CA SER A 39 -12.60 11.58 -6.36
C SER A 39 -13.15 10.92 -7.62
N VAL A 40 -13.31 9.59 -7.65
CA VAL A 40 -13.90 8.88 -8.80
C VAL A 40 -15.32 9.37 -9.08
N VAL A 41 -16.15 9.56 -8.05
CA VAL A 41 -17.52 10.07 -8.20
C VAL A 41 -17.49 11.49 -8.78
N ILE A 42 -16.65 12.39 -8.26
CA ILE A 42 -16.54 13.77 -8.75
C ILE A 42 -16.03 13.78 -10.21
N PHE A 43 -14.99 13.00 -10.51
CA PHE A 43 -14.43 12.91 -11.87
C PHE A 43 -15.40 12.23 -12.84
N TYR A 44 -16.27 11.35 -12.39
CA TYR A 44 -17.28 10.72 -13.23
C TYR A 44 -18.26 11.75 -13.79
N PHE A 45 -18.65 12.76 -12.99
CA PHE A 45 -19.47 13.86 -13.45
C PHE A 45 -18.73 14.85 -14.38
N LEU A 46 -17.41 15.00 -14.20
CA LEU A 46 -16.61 15.93 -15.00
C LEU A 46 -16.16 15.34 -16.35
N ASN A 47 -15.63 14.12 -16.31
CA ASN A 47 -15.15 13.38 -17.48
C ASN A 47 -15.03 11.88 -17.15
N PRO A 48 -15.86 11.02 -17.77
CA PRO A 48 -15.88 9.59 -17.45
C PRO A 48 -14.57 8.86 -17.79
N MET A 49 -13.75 9.36 -18.73
CA MET A 49 -12.43 8.76 -19.00
C MET A 49 -11.45 8.95 -17.83
N ILE A 50 -11.48 10.13 -17.19
CA ILE A 50 -10.62 10.42 -16.03
C ILE A 50 -11.05 9.58 -14.83
N ALA A 51 -12.36 9.38 -14.65
CA ALA A 51 -12.90 8.51 -13.61
C ALA A 51 -12.40 7.06 -13.76
N PHE A 52 -12.39 6.53 -14.99
CA PHE A 52 -11.85 5.20 -15.26
C PHE A 52 -10.38 5.07 -14.88
N ILE A 53 -9.55 6.06 -15.23
CA ILE A 53 -8.13 6.08 -14.86
C ILE A 53 -7.96 6.15 -13.33
N ALA A 54 -8.75 6.98 -12.66
CA ALA A 54 -8.72 7.11 -11.20
C ALA A 54 -9.09 5.80 -10.49
N ILE A 55 -10.02 5.01 -11.03
CA ILE A 55 -10.36 3.67 -10.52
C ILE A 55 -9.15 2.73 -10.63
N PHE A 56 -8.45 2.72 -11.77
CA PHE A 56 -7.24 1.91 -11.94
C PHE A 56 -6.13 2.30 -10.96
N PHE A 57 -5.94 3.61 -10.73
CA PHE A 57 -5.01 4.09 -9.72
C PHE A 57 -5.43 3.70 -8.30
N GLY A 58 -6.72 3.79 -7.96
CA GLY A 58 -7.23 3.38 -6.67
C GLY A 58 -7.07 1.90 -6.40
N ALA A 59 -7.45 1.05 -7.36
CA ALA A 59 -7.26 -0.39 -7.27
C ALA A 59 -5.77 -0.75 -7.17
N GLY A 60 -4.92 -0.11 -7.98
CA GLY A 60 -3.47 -0.27 -7.93
C GLY A 60 -2.88 0.14 -6.58
N TYR A 61 -3.39 1.23 -5.98
CA TYR A 61 -2.98 1.67 -4.65
C TYR A 61 -3.35 0.61 -3.61
N VAL A 62 -4.59 0.12 -3.58
CA VAL A 62 -5.03 -0.92 -2.62
C VAL A 62 -4.21 -2.19 -2.73
N VAL A 63 -3.96 -2.69 -3.95
CA VAL A 63 -3.16 -3.91 -4.18
C VAL A 63 -1.70 -3.70 -3.78
N GLY A 64 -1.09 -2.57 -4.17
CA GLY A 64 0.28 -2.24 -3.79
C GLY A 64 0.44 -2.10 -2.29
N PHE A 65 -0.57 -1.53 -1.62
CA PHE A 65 -0.60 -1.38 -0.18
C PHE A 65 -0.74 -2.71 0.56
N TRP A 66 -1.59 -3.60 0.04
CA TRP A 66 -1.75 -4.94 0.58
C TRP A 66 -0.45 -5.74 0.49
N LEU A 67 0.22 -5.70 -0.67
CA LEU A 67 1.54 -6.31 -0.88
C LEU A 67 2.59 -5.72 0.05
N LEU A 68 2.60 -4.41 0.26
CA LEU A 68 3.54 -3.74 1.15
C LEU A 68 3.30 -4.12 2.62
N LYS A 69 2.04 -4.19 3.06
CA LYS A 69 1.64 -4.66 4.41
C LYS A 69 2.06 -6.11 4.61
N TRP A 70 1.78 -6.99 3.65
CA TRP A 70 2.21 -8.39 3.67
C TRP A 70 3.72 -8.50 3.79
N PHE A 71 4.46 -7.77 2.96
CA PHE A 71 5.92 -7.76 2.97
C PHE A 71 6.50 -7.31 4.31
N VAL A 72 5.92 -6.27 4.94
CA VAL A 72 6.36 -5.81 6.27
C VAL A 72 6.04 -6.83 7.36
N LEU A 73 4.87 -7.46 7.33
CA LEU A 73 4.50 -8.50 8.31
C LEU A 73 5.43 -9.71 8.22
N GLU A 74 5.67 -10.23 7.03
CA GLU A 74 6.56 -11.39 6.84
C GLU A 74 8.00 -11.07 7.26
N ARG A 75 8.44 -9.81 7.13
CA ARG A 75 9.73 -9.34 7.66
C ARG A 75 9.77 -9.24 9.17
N LEU A 76 8.69 -8.81 9.82
CA LEU A 76 8.59 -8.77 11.28
C LEU A 76 8.57 -10.19 11.87
N GLU A 77 7.90 -11.14 11.23
CA GLU A 77 7.93 -12.56 11.59
C GLU A 77 9.35 -13.14 11.51
N VAL A 78 10.07 -12.89 10.42
CA VAL A 78 11.48 -13.32 10.27
C VAL A 78 12.40 -12.65 11.30
N LYS A 79 12.16 -11.39 11.66
CA LYS A 79 12.97 -10.66 12.66
C LYS A 79 12.67 -11.12 14.09
N ASN A 80 11.45 -11.61 14.37
CA ASN A 80 11.04 -12.14 15.67
C ASN A 80 11.38 -13.63 15.87
N GLY A 81 11.92 -14.32 14.86
CA GLY A 81 12.56 -15.62 15.02
C GLY A 81 11.61 -16.76 15.40
N LEU A 82 10.55 -16.96 14.60
CA LEU A 82 9.78 -18.22 14.60
C LEU A 82 10.19 -19.09 13.40
#